data_AF-A0A962HSE0-F1
#
_entry.id   AF-A0A962HSE0-F1
#
_cell.length_a   1.000
_cell.length_b   1.000
_cell.length_c   1.000
_cell.angle_alpha   90.00
_cell.angle_beta   90.00
_cell.angle_gamma   90.00
#
_symmetry.space_group_name_H-M   'P 1'
#
loop_
_entity.id
_entity.type
_entity.pdbx_description
1 polymer ?
#
loop_
_entity_poly.entity_id
_entity_poly.type
_entity_poly.pdbx_seq_one_letter_code
_entity_poly.pdbx_strand_id
1 'polypeptide(L)'
;MKAPDRQPMRRSVRGGRPYFFADPATDKILSMVVTLASEVWALRERVMAMEAIGAKRGTFKPGEVDAYEFAPALEQRLAAERQEFIASLFRVLEELVPKKSATRKNARKTAKKKR
;
A
#
# COMPACT_ATOMS: atom_id res chain seq x y z
N MET A 1 -38.82 14.32 50.17
CA MET A 1 -37.68 15.00 49.52
C MET A 1 -37.08 14.02 48.49
N LYS A 2 -37.04 14.40 47.21
CA LYS A 2 -36.72 13.51 46.07
C LYS A 2 -35.19 13.48 45.86
N ALA A 3 -34.60 12.29 45.73
CA ALA A 3 -33.15 12.13 45.54
C ALA A 3 -32.68 12.79 44.22
N PRO A 4 -31.45 13.35 44.16
CA PRO A 4 -30.99 14.06 42.97
C PRO A 4 -30.70 13.08 41.83
N ASP A 5 -31.19 13.44 40.66
CA ASP A 5 -31.09 12.70 39.41
C ASP A 5 -29.61 12.64 38.96
N ARG A 6 -28.99 11.46 39.02
CA ARG A 6 -27.59 11.27 38.63
C ARG A 6 -27.51 11.14 37.12
N GLN A 7 -27.27 12.26 36.44
CA GLN A 7 -26.98 12.24 35.01
C GLN A 7 -25.69 11.44 34.73
N PRO A 8 -25.71 10.45 33.81
CA PRO A 8 -24.52 9.70 33.47
C PRO A 8 -23.52 10.62 32.77
N MET A 9 -22.33 10.73 33.34
CA MET A 9 -21.23 11.52 32.80
C MET A 9 -20.84 10.94 31.43
N ARG A 10 -21.09 11.70 30.36
CA ARG A 10 -20.66 11.34 29.00
C ARG A 10 -19.13 11.35 28.96
N ARG A 11 -18.51 10.20 29.18
CA ARG A 11 -17.07 10.00 28.94
C ARG A 11 -16.84 10.01 27.43
N SER A 12 -16.60 11.18 26.84
CA SER A 12 -15.93 11.21 25.54
C SER A 12 -14.45 10.92 25.80
N VAL A 13 -14.03 9.67 25.64
CA VAL A 13 -12.60 9.39 25.50
C VAL A 13 -12.21 10.04 24.16
N ARG A 14 -11.70 11.27 24.21
CA ARG A 14 -11.06 11.91 23.05
C ARG A 14 -9.66 11.31 22.88
N GLY A 15 -9.61 10.01 22.62
CA GLY A 15 -8.40 9.30 22.23
C GLY A 15 -8.23 9.42 20.71
N GLY A 16 -7.72 10.55 20.23
CA GLY A 16 -7.15 10.57 18.88
C GLY A 16 -5.98 9.57 18.85
N ARG A 17 -5.80 8.83 17.76
CA ARG A 17 -4.64 7.93 17.62
C ARG A 17 -3.37 8.76 17.85
N PRO A 18 -2.48 8.35 18.78
CA PRO A 18 -1.22 9.04 18.96
C PRO A 18 -0.42 8.93 17.65
N TYR A 19 0.01 10.09 17.14
CA TYR A 19 0.93 10.17 16.01
C TYR A 19 2.35 10.19 16.56
N PHE A 20 3.26 9.40 15.98
CA PHE A 20 4.66 9.35 16.39
C PHE A 20 5.47 10.49 15.77
N PHE A 21 5.03 11.02 14.62
CA PHE A 21 5.71 12.09 13.91
C PHE A 21 4.90 13.39 13.90
N ALA A 22 5.58 14.49 13.59
CA ALA A 22 4.95 15.81 13.49
C ALA A 22 3.96 15.91 12.32
N ASP A 23 4.22 15.20 11.22
CA ASP A 23 3.32 15.11 10.07
C ASP A 23 2.53 13.79 10.10
N PRO A 24 1.19 13.84 10.27
CA PRO A 24 0.32 12.68 10.25
C PRO A 24 0.40 11.84 8.96
N ALA A 25 0.84 12.42 7.84
CA ALA A 25 1.07 11.65 6.62
C ALA A 25 2.24 10.66 6.76
N THR A 26 3.26 11.02 7.54
CA THR A 26 4.43 10.16 7.79
C THR A 26 4.05 8.92 8.60
N ASP A 27 3.23 9.09 9.66
CA ASP A 27 2.70 7.97 10.43
C ASP A 27 1.85 7.00 9.60
N LYS A 28 1.08 7.54 8.64
CA LYS A 28 0.29 6.72 7.70
C LYS A 28 1.20 5.89 6.79
N ILE A 29 2.25 6.50 6.24
CA ILE A 29 3.23 5.78 5.41
C ILE A 29 3.92 4.70 6.24
N LEU A 30 4.38 5.02 7.46
CA LEU A 30 4.97 4.01 8.35
C LEU A 30 4.01 2.85 8.62
N SER A 31 2.74 3.15 8.93
CA SER A 31 1.71 2.13 9.14
C SER A 31 1.54 1.24 7.90
N MET A 32 1.52 1.84 6.70
CA MET A 32 1.45 1.09 5.44
C MET A 32 2.68 0.19 5.25
N VAL A 33 3.89 0.69 5.52
CA VAL A 33 5.14 -0.07 5.40
C VAL A 33 5.18 -1.24 6.38
N VAL A 34 4.78 -1.05 7.64
CA VAL A 34 4.74 -2.11 8.65
C VAL A 34 3.72 -3.20 8.28
N THR A 35 2.55 -2.80 7.78
CA THR A 35 1.55 -3.76 7.28
C THR A 35 2.11 -4.54 6.10
N LEU A 36 2.69 -3.86 5.10
CA LEU A 36 3.30 -4.52 3.94
C LEU A 36 4.44 -5.47 4.35
N ALA A 37 5.27 -5.09 5.32
CA ALA A 37 6.33 -5.96 5.82
C ALA A 37 5.76 -7.25 6.45
N SER A 38 4.67 -7.13 7.21
CA SER A 38 3.96 -8.28 7.79
C SER A 38 3.39 -9.20 6.71
N GLU A 39 2.75 -8.65 5.69
CA GLU A 39 2.22 -9.42 4.56
C GLU A 39 3.34 -10.11 3.76
N VAL A 40 4.47 -9.42 3.52
CA VAL A 40 5.65 -10.00 2.88
C VAL A 40 6.21 -11.17 3.68
N TRP A 41 6.22 -11.07 5.02
CA TRP A 41 6.65 -12.18 5.88
C TRP A 41 5.70 -13.38 5.77
N ALA A 42 4.37 -13.15 5.82
CA ALA A 42 3.38 -14.21 5.66
C ALA A 42 3.52 -14.93 4.29
N LEU A 43 3.81 -14.20 3.22
CA LEU A 43 4.10 -14.79 1.91
C LEU A 43 5.40 -15.62 1.93
N ARG A 44 6.45 -15.15 2.60
CA ARG A 44 7.71 -15.91 2.78
C ARG A 44 7.48 -17.21 3.55
N GLU A 45 6.73 -17.17 4.65
CA GLU A 45 6.37 -18.37 5.41
C GLU A 45 5.61 -19.38 4.56
N ARG A 46 4.68 -18.90 3.73
CA ARG A 46 3.95 -19.76 2.80
C ARG A 46 4.87 -20.44 1.77
N VAL A 47 5.85 -19.71 1.22
CA VAL A 47 6.86 -20.28 0.31
C VAL A 47 7.71 -21.34 1.04
N MET A 48 8.24 -21.02 2.22
CA MET A 48 9.00 -21.97 3.03
C MET A 48 8.20 -23.24 3.36
N ALA A 49 6.91 -23.10 3.66
CA ALA A 49 6.03 -24.24 3.91
C ALA A 49 5.83 -25.09 2.65
N MET A 50 5.63 -24.46 1.48
CA MET A 50 5.52 -25.15 0.20
C MET A 50 6.81 -25.93 -0.12
N GLU A 51 7.97 -25.33 0.12
CA GLU A 51 9.27 -25.98 -0.07
C GLU A 51 9.49 -27.15 0.88
N ALA A 52 9.21 -26.97 2.17
CA ALA A 52 9.33 -28.03 3.17
C ALA A 52 8.41 -29.22 2.86
N ILE A 53 7.18 -28.95 2.40
CA ILE A 53 6.23 -29.99 1.98
C ILE A 53 6.74 -30.72 0.72
N GLY A 54 7.24 -29.98 -0.27
CA GLY A 54 7.79 -30.55 -1.50
C GLY A 54 9.01 -31.44 -1.25
N ALA A 55 9.94 -30.97 -0.42
CA ALA A 55 11.11 -31.73 0.01
C ALA A 55 10.71 -33.00 0.78
N LYS A 56 9.76 -32.88 1.73
CA LYS A 56 9.25 -34.04 2.49
C LYS A 56 8.59 -35.09 1.59
N ARG A 57 7.96 -34.67 0.50
CA ARG A 57 7.34 -35.56 -0.50
C ARG A 57 8.32 -36.05 -1.57
N GLY A 58 9.58 -35.59 -1.56
CA GLY A 58 10.58 -35.93 -2.56
C GLY A 58 10.32 -35.33 -3.94
N THR A 59 9.52 -34.25 -4.04
CA THR A 59 9.18 -33.60 -5.32
C THR A 59 10.33 -32.77 -5.87
N PHE A 60 11.12 -32.13 -4.99
CA PHE A 60 12.32 -31.37 -5.32
C PHE A 60 13.23 -31.30 -4.08
N LYS A 61 14.50 -30.97 -4.26
CA LYS A 61 15.50 -30.87 -3.20
C LYS A 61 15.42 -29.52 -2.47
N PRO A 62 15.84 -29.45 -1.19
CA PRO A 62 16.01 -28.16 -0.51
C PRO A 62 16.93 -27.23 -1.32
N GLY A 63 16.57 -25.95 -1.43
CA GLY A 63 17.32 -24.95 -2.19
C GLY A 63 17.15 -25.02 -3.71
N GLU A 64 16.37 -25.97 -4.23
CA GLU A 64 16.12 -26.08 -5.68
C GLU A 64 15.31 -24.88 -6.21
N VAL A 65 14.42 -24.30 -5.39
CA VAL A 65 13.69 -23.07 -5.73
C VAL A 65 14.63 -21.86 -5.83
N ASP A 66 15.58 -21.71 -4.90
CA ASP A 66 16.55 -20.61 -4.93
C ASP A 66 17.52 -20.71 -6.12
N ALA A 67 17.83 -21.93 -6.54
CA ALA A 67 18.69 -22.21 -7.69
C ALA A 67 17.93 -22.26 -9.02
N TYR A 68 16.60 -22.07 -9.00
CA TYR A 68 15.77 -22.23 -10.19
C TYR A 68 15.98 -21.09 -11.18
N GLU A 69 16.42 -21.43 -12.40
CA GLU A 69 16.52 -20.48 -13.51
C GLU A 69 15.30 -20.61 -14.44
N PHE A 70 14.63 -19.48 -14.67
CA PHE A 70 13.51 -19.44 -15.60
C PHE A 70 13.98 -19.59 -17.05
N ALA A 71 13.25 -20.36 -17.85
CA ALA A 71 13.45 -20.37 -19.29
C ALA A 71 13.16 -18.95 -19.87
N PRO A 72 13.87 -18.51 -20.93
CA PRO A 72 13.74 -17.15 -21.45
C PRO A 72 12.31 -16.70 -21.78
N ALA A 73 11.48 -17.62 -22.32
CA ALA A 73 10.09 -17.32 -22.63
C ALA A 73 9.24 -17.04 -21.38
N LEU A 74 9.48 -17.77 -20.29
CA LEU A 74 8.77 -17.59 -19.03
C LEU A 74 9.23 -16.31 -18.30
N GLU A 75 10.54 -16.03 -18.34
CA GLU A 75 11.08 -14.78 -17.77
C GLU A 75 10.49 -13.54 -18.44
N GLN A 76 10.40 -13.51 -19.78
CA GLN A 76 9.77 -12.42 -20.52
C GLN A 76 8.31 -12.22 -20.13
N ARG A 77 7.55 -13.32 -20.00
CA ARG A 77 6.16 -13.29 -19.55
C ARG A 77 6.05 -12.69 -18.14
N LEU A 78 6.87 -13.16 -17.19
CA LEU A 78 6.87 -12.66 -15.82
C LEU A 78 7.29 -11.18 -15.74
N ALA A 79 8.20 -10.74 -16.62
CA ALA A 79 8.56 -9.33 -16.72
C ALA A 79 7.38 -8.47 -17.19
N ALA A 80 6.61 -8.93 -18.19
CA ALA A 80 5.41 -8.24 -18.66
C ALA A 80 4.32 -8.17 -17.57
N GLU A 81 4.03 -9.30 -16.91
CA GLU A 81 3.06 -9.37 -15.81
C GLU A 81 3.48 -8.45 -14.64
N ARG A 82 4.78 -8.39 -14.32
CA ARG A 82 5.32 -7.46 -13.30
C ARG A 82 5.09 -6.01 -13.69
N GLN A 83 5.32 -5.64 -14.95
CA GLN A 83 5.12 -4.28 -15.44
C GLN A 83 3.64 -3.87 -15.36
N GLU A 84 2.74 -4.77 -15.74
CA GLU A 84 1.29 -4.54 -15.63
C GLU A 84 0.84 -4.39 -14.18
N PHE A 85 1.36 -5.24 -13.28
CA PHE A 85 1.08 -5.15 -11.86
C PHE A 85 1.54 -3.81 -11.27
N ILE A 86 2.77 -3.39 -11.58
CA ILE A 86 3.31 -2.10 -11.15
C ILE A 86 2.44 -0.95 -11.70
N ALA A 87 2.07 -0.97 -12.97
CA ALA A 87 1.22 0.05 -13.57
C ALA A 87 -0.16 0.12 -12.88
N SER A 88 -0.75 -1.03 -12.56
CA SER A 88 -2.02 -1.12 -11.83
C SER A 88 -1.93 -0.50 -10.43
N LEU A 89 -0.84 -0.77 -9.69
CA LEU A 89 -0.60 -0.16 -8.38
C LEU A 89 -0.51 1.36 -8.44
N PHE A 90 0.22 1.90 -9.42
CA PHE A 90 0.41 3.35 -9.56
C PHE A 90 -0.80 4.08 -10.09
N ARG A 91 -1.68 3.42 -10.86
CA ARG A 91 -2.92 4.02 -11.36
C ARG A 91 -3.80 4.58 -10.23
N VAL A 92 -3.87 3.88 -9.09
CA VAL A 92 -4.60 4.36 -7.91
C VAL A 92 -4.04 5.68 -7.38
N LEU A 93 -2.73 5.87 -7.45
CA LEU A 93 -2.09 7.12 -7.03
C LEU A 93 -2.33 8.25 -8.04
N GLU A 94 -2.35 7.95 -9.34
CA GLU A 94 -2.66 8.93 -10.39
C GLU A 94 -4.10 9.47 -10.29
N GLU A 95 -5.06 8.61 -9.92
CA GLU A 95 -6.46 9.01 -9.73
C GLU A 95 -6.65 9.88 -8.47
N LEU A 96 -5.82 9.70 -7.44
CA LEU A 96 -5.85 10.46 -6.19
C LEU A 96 -5.11 11.81 -6.26
N VAL A 97 -4.23 12.00 -7.26
CA VAL A 97 -3.58 13.29 -7.51
C VAL A 97 -4.51 14.13 -8.40
N PRO A 98 -5.22 15.14 -7.87
CA PRO A 98 -6.02 16.02 -8.71
C PRO A 98 -5.09 16.67 -9.74
N LYS A 99 -5.45 16.54 -11.03
CA LYS A 99 -4.72 17.09 -12.19
C LYS A 99 -4.45 18.59 -11.96
N LYS A 100 -3.30 18.93 -11.37
CA LYS A 100 -2.94 20.34 -11.10
C LYS A 100 -2.68 21.03 -12.44
N SER A 101 -3.64 21.88 -12.81
CA SER A 101 -3.54 23.05 -13.71
C SER A 101 -3.51 22.83 -15.23
N ALA A 102 -4.69 22.89 -15.84
CA ALA A 102 -4.88 23.48 -17.18
C ALA A 102 -5.36 24.95 -17.11
N THR A 103 -5.35 25.59 -15.94
CA THR A 103 -5.97 26.91 -15.72
C THR A 103 -5.10 28.11 -16.15
N ARG A 104 -3.85 27.91 -16.59
CA ARG A 104 -2.95 29.05 -16.91
C ARG A 104 -3.12 29.65 -18.31
N LYS A 105 -3.83 29.00 -19.24
CA LYS A 105 -3.98 29.49 -20.63
C LYS A 105 -5.12 30.49 -20.84
N ASN A 106 -6.13 30.54 -19.98
CA ASN A 106 -7.28 31.45 -20.15
C ASN A 106 -7.07 32.85 -19.57
N ALA A 107 -6.22 33.02 -18.55
CA ALA A 107 -5.91 34.34 -17.97
C ALA A 107 -5.10 35.25 -18.92
N ARG A 108 -4.35 34.66 -19.87
CA ARG A 108 -3.55 35.43 -20.83
C ARG A 108 -4.36 35.92 -22.04
N LYS A 109 -5.48 35.26 -22.36
CA LYS A 109 -6.40 35.69 -23.44
C LYS A 109 -7.31 36.85 -23.01
N THR A 110 -7.73 36.90 -21.74
CA THR A 110 -8.56 37.98 -21.22
C THR A 110 -7.78 39.29 -21.01
N ALA A 111 -6.49 39.22 -20.71
CA ALA A 111 -5.62 40.41 -20.57
C ALA A 111 -5.23 41.06 -21.91
N LYS A 112 -5.18 40.31 -23.01
CA LYS A 112 -4.84 40.83 -24.35
C LYS A 112 -6.03 41.46 -25.09
N LYS A 113 -7.27 41.21 -24.65
CA LYS A 113 -8.50 41.78 -25.24
C LYS A 113 -8.90 43.15 -24.63
N LYS A 114 -8.15 43.63 -23.63
CA LYS A 114 -8.40 44.88 -22.90
C LYS A 114 -7.35 45.98 -23.15
N ARG A 115 -6.45 45.81 -24.13
CA ARG A 115 -5.52 46.84 -24.60
C ARG A 115 -5.81 47.17 -26.06
#